data_AF-A0A7X1DPK4-F1
#
_entry.id   AF-A0A7X1DPK4-F1
#
_cell.length_a   1.000
_cell.length_b   1.000
_cell.length_c   1.000
_cell.angle_alpha   90.00
_cell.angle_beta   90.00
_cell.angle_gamma   90.00
#
_symmetry.space_group_name_H-M   'P 1'
#
loop_
_entity.id
_entity.type
_entity.pdbx_description
1 polymer ?
#
loop_
_entity_poly.entity_id
_entity_poly.type
_entity_poly.pdbx_seq_one_letter_code
_entity_poly.pdbx_strand_id
1 'polypeptide(L)'
;MSYLMIFIGIVLFLLILSTLIVTLVHFFLAFFDICIGERYFPYKYTKGNNEPKFKVRYDIPAISYIFSIFPLALIMSIIDKYFSHSFDIYAYIIAASIYSIIMYLGMYRKTGRIDGGEYYRGLLKNHRQFLQLSFLPFVFFITVVGFVLATMDKIEGLPDWSLSSNSVSAFMDAIWEIPRDSSENHYFLESSSKLLLMLYIFSLPLQIISFFVNQISEYLFSNGQGYKRYLRKVWGGVVWIFNK
;
A
#
# COMPACT_ATOMS: atom_id res chain seq x y z
N MET A 1 -10.16 1.18 35.79
CA MET A 1 -10.46 1.36 34.36
C MET A 1 -9.31 2.04 33.59
N SER A 2 -8.59 2.99 34.20
CA SER A 2 -7.44 3.69 33.62
C SER A 2 -6.27 2.80 33.13
N TYR A 3 -5.69 1.94 33.98
CA TYR A 3 -4.50 1.16 33.61
C TYR A 3 -4.70 0.16 32.47
N LEU A 4 -5.91 -0.38 32.33
CA LEU A 4 -6.25 -1.29 31.23
C LEU A 4 -6.20 -0.54 29.88
N MET A 5 -6.71 0.69 29.82
CA MET A 5 -6.73 1.49 28.60
C MET A 5 -5.32 1.97 28.22
N ILE A 6 -4.50 2.32 29.21
CA ILE A 6 -3.06 2.59 29.00
C ILE A 6 -2.37 1.35 28.44
N PHE A 7 -2.59 0.17 29.05
CA PHE A 7 -1.99 -1.09 28.59
C PHE A 7 -2.40 -1.43 27.15
N ILE A 8 -3.69 -1.38 26.84
CA ILE A 8 -4.20 -1.62 25.48
C ILE A 8 -3.58 -0.62 24.49
N GLY A 9 -3.50 0.65 24.86
CA GLY A 9 -2.82 1.66 24.06
C GLY A 9 -1.37 1.27 23.77
N ILE A 10 -0.59 0.95 24.80
CA ILE A 10 0.83 0.57 24.67
C ILE A 10 1.00 -0.62 23.73
N VAL A 11 0.17 -1.65 23.91
CA VAL A 11 0.17 -2.83 23.03
C VAL A 11 -0.14 -2.45 21.59
N LEU A 12 -1.16 -1.60 21.37
CA LEU A 12 -1.53 -1.14 20.03
C LEU A 12 -0.39 -0.35 19.36
N PHE A 13 0.25 0.57 20.07
CA PHE A 13 1.38 1.33 19.53
C PHE A 13 2.57 0.44 19.19
N LEU A 14 2.93 -0.50 20.08
CA LEU A 14 4.03 -1.43 19.83
C LEU A 14 3.74 -2.32 18.62
N LEU A 15 2.48 -2.74 18.44
CA LEU A 15 2.05 -3.47 17.27
C LEU A 15 2.17 -2.63 16.00
N ILE A 16 1.70 -1.37 16.03
CA ILE A 16 1.86 -0.45 14.90
C ILE A 16 3.34 -0.26 14.57
N LEU A 17 4.18 0.05 15.54
CA LEU A 17 5.62 0.26 15.32
C LEU A 17 6.30 -1.01 14.77
N SER A 18 5.97 -2.18 15.33
CA SER A 18 6.49 -3.46 14.87
C SER A 18 6.11 -3.72 13.41
N THR A 19 4.84 -3.51 13.05
CA THR A 19 4.37 -3.70 11.67
C THR A 19 5.01 -2.73 10.68
N LEU A 20 5.26 -1.48 11.07
CA LEU A 20 6.00 -0.51 10.25
C LEU A 20 7.44 -0.98 9.94
N ILE A 21 8.15 -1.48 10.96
CA ILE A 21 9.51 -2.02 10.81
C ILE A 21 9.50 -3.27 9.92
N VAL A 22 8.57 -4.20 10.18
CA VAL A 22 8.40 -5.42 9.39
C VAL A 22 8.15 -5.09 7.92
N THR A 23 7.31 -4.08 7.63
CA THR A 23 7.01 -3.65 6.26
C THR A 23 8.23 -3.07 5.56
N LEU A 24 9.07 -2.32 6.27
CA LEU A 24 10.34 -1.82 5.74
C LEU A 24 11.32 -2.96 5.42
N VAL A 25 11.47 -3.94 6.33
CA VAL A 25 12.31 -5.14 6.11
C VAL A 25 11.83 -5.91 4.89
N HIS A 26 10.51 -6.12 4.78
CA HIS A 26 9.93 -6.72 3.59
C HIS A 26 10.31 -5.92 2.34
N PHE A 27 10.07 -4.62 2.31
CA PHE A 27 10.42 -3.79 1.16
C PHE A 27 11.89 -4.01 0.70
N PHE A 28 12.85 -3.96 1.62
CA PHE A 28 14.25 -4.25 1.29
C PHE A 28 14.46 -5.65 0.72
N LEU A 29 13.84 -6.67 1.31
CA LEU A 29 13.95 -8.04 0.79
C LEU A 29 13.39 -8.17 -0.64
N ALA A 30 12.29 -7.47 -0.98
CA ALA A 30 11.78 -7.50 -2.36
C ALA A 30 12.70 -6.71 -3.30
N PHE A 31 13.15 -5.54 -2.88
CA PHE A 31 14.05 -4.69 -3.66
C PHE A 31 15.37 -5.40 -3.98
N PHE A 32 16.03 -5.98 -2.96
CA PHE A 32 17.28 -6.71 -3.14
C PHE A 32 17.10 -7.97 -3.99
N ASP A 33 15.99 -8.70 -3.82
CA ASP A 33 15.70 -9.86 -4.66
C ASP A 33 15.54 -9.46 -6.13
N ILE A 34 14.90 -8.31 -6.40
CA ILE A 34 14.74 -7.79 -7.76
C ILE A 34 16.10 -7.40 -8.35
N CYS A 35 16.91 -6.63 -7.61
CA CYS A 35 18.17 -6.06 -8.10
C CYS A 35 19.32 -7.06 -8.18
N ILE A 36 19.51 -7.90 -7.17
CA ILE A 36 20.70 -8.74 -7.00
C ILE A 36 20.40 -10.23 -7.28
N GLY A 37 19.13 -10.58 -7.41
CA GLY A 37 18.69 -11.97 -7.62
C GLY A 37 18.82 -12.82 -6.37
N GLU A 38 18.58 -14.13 -6.52
CA GLU A 38 18.47 -15.08 -5.40
C GLU A 38 19.81 -15.36 -4.67
N ARG A 39 20.88 -14.62 -5.00
CA ARG A 39 22.25 -14.93 -4.57
C ARG A 39 22.48 -14.74 -3.06
N TYR A 40 21.77 -13.79 -2.44
CA TYR A 40 21.92 -13.45 -1.02
C TYR A 40 20.75 -13.95 -0.15
N PHE A 41 19.57 -14.12 -0.75
CA PHE A 41 18.40 -14.71 -0.09
C PHE A 41 17.89 -15.91 -0.90
N PRO A 42 18.63 -17.04 -0.87
CA PRO A 42 18.26 -18.22 -1.63
C PRO A 42 16.95 -18.79 -1.09
N TYR A 43 15.94 -18.80 -1.94
CA TYR A 43 14.69 -19.48 -1.66
C TYR A 43 14.63 -20.67 -2.61
N LYS A 44 15.26 -21.77 -2.20
CA LYS A 44 15.09 -23.04 -2.92
C LYS A 44 13.69 -23.56 -2.58
N TYR A 45 12.76 -23.40 -3.53
CA TYR A 45 11.61 -24.30 -3.59
C TYR A 45 12.15 -25.68 -3.99
N THR A 46 12.55 -26.46 -3.00
CA THR A 46 12.84 -27.89 -3.17
C THR A 46 11.55 -28.63 -2.86
N LYS A 47 11.00 -29.32 -3.86
CA LYS A 47 9.71 -30.03 -3.89
C LYS A 47 9.59 -31.19 -2.88
N GLY A 48 10.35 -31.18 -1.79
CA GLY A 48 10.42 -32.27 -0.82
C GLY A 48 10.87 -31.91 0.59
N ASN A 49 11.27 -30.66 0.88
CA ASN A 49 11.61 -30.25 2.24
C ASN A 49 10.97 -28.91 2.58
N ASN A 50 9.99 -28.98 3.48
CA ASN A 50 9.45 -27.98 4.40
C ASN A 50 9.34 -26.55 3.89
N GLU A 51 8.06 -26.16 3.74
CA GLU A 51 7.50 -24.82 3.73
C GLU A 51 8.49 -23.66 3.56
N PRO A 52 8.42 -22.92 2.45
CA PRO A 52 8.90 -21.56 2.41
C PRO A 52 8.97 -20.76 3.73
N LYS A 53 10.19 -20.51 4.23
CA LYS A 53 10.41 -19.62 5.39
C LYS A 53 9.88 -18.18 5.20
N PHE A 54 9.41 -17.82 3.99
CA PHE A 54 8.92 -16.49 3.64
C PHE A 54 7.62 -16.49 2.80
N LYS A 55 6.85 -17.59 2.77
CA LYS A 55 5.57 -17.63 2.04
C LYS A 55 4.55 -16.64 2.61
N VAL A 56 4.52 -16.55 3.94
CA VAL A 56 3.61 -15.71 4.72
C VAL A 56 3.78 -14.21 4.45
N ARG A 57 4.92 -13.80 3.90
CA ARG A 57 5.24 -12.40 3.62
C ARG A 57 4.15 -11.69 2.81
N TYR A 58 3.64 -12.34 1.76
CA TYR A 58 2.63 -11.78 0.87
C TYR A 58 1.21 -12.21 1.27
N ASP A 59 1.05 -13.04 2.30
CA ASP A 59 -0.28 -13.54 2.67
C ASP A 59 -1.12 -12.48 3.42
N ILE A 60 -0.49 -11.39 3.89
CA ILE A 60 -1.14 -10.33 4.69
C ILE A 60 -1.11 -8.99 3.95
N PRO A 61 -2.11 -8.70 3.09
CA PRO A 61 -2.23 -7.45 2.34
C PRO A 61 -2.21 -6.19 3.20
N ALA A 62 -2.82 -6.23 4.39
CA ALA A 62 -2.90 -5.07 5.29
C ALA A 62 -1.52 -4.49 5.65
N ILE A 63 -0.55 -5.37 5.92
CA ILE A 63 0.84 -4.98 6.21
C ILE A 63 1.47 -4.30 4.98
N SER A 64 1.17 -4.80 3.77
CA SER A 64 1.74 -4.28 2.52
C SER A 64 1.13 -2.95 2.06
N TYR A 65 0.00 -2.53 2.60
CA TYR A 65 -0.68 -1.31 2.15
C TYR A 65 -0.82 -0.27 3.24
N ILE A 66 -1.41 -0.62 4.39
CA ILE A 66 -1.71 0.33 5.46
C ILE A 66 -0.43 0.77 6.18
N PHE A 67 0.51 -0.16 6.39
CA PHE A 67 1.72 0.07 7.19
C PHE A 67 2.96 0.41 6.35
N SER A 68 2.76 0.86 5.11
CA SER A 68 3.83 1.09 4.13
C SER A 68 4.45 2.49 4.19
N ILE A 69 4.19 3.27 5.23
CA ILE A 69 4.67 4.65 5.29
C ILE A 69 6.21 4.75 5.39
N PHE A 70 6.88 3.81 6.07
CA PHE A 70 8.35 3.78 6.13
C PHE A 70 9.02 3.53 4.77
N PRO A 71 8.67 2.47 4.02
CA PRO A 71 9.25 2.29 2.69
C PRO A 71 8.84 3.39 1.71
N LEU A 72 7.62 3.94 1.81
CA LEU A 72 7.23 5.10 1.01
C LEU A 72 8.10 6.32 1.32
N ALA A 73 8.29 6.66 2.59
CA ALA A 73 9.13 7.77 3.01
C ALA A 73 10.59 7.59 2.53
N LEU A 74 11.10 6.35 2.54
CA LEU A 74 12.41 6.03 1.99
C LEU A 74 12.47 6.31 0.49
N ILE A 75 11.51 5.82 -0.30
CA ILE A 75 11.47 6.07 -1.75
C ILE A 75 11.33 7.56 -2.04
N MET A 76 10.46 8.26 -1.29
CA MET A 76 10.29 9.71 -1.42
C MET A 76 11.58 10.47 -1.12
N SER A 77 12.31 10.09 -0.07
CA SER A 77 13.61 10.70 0.26
C SER A 77 14.64 10.50 -0.85
N ILE A 78 14.62 9.33 -1.51
CA ILE A 78 15.45 9.10 -2.70
C ILE A 78 15.01 10.02 -3.84
N ILE A 79 13.71 10.12 -4.13
CA ILE A 79 13.18 10.99 -5.20
C ILE A 79 13.56 12.45 -4.95
N ASP A 80 13.33 12.96 -3.74
CA ASP A 80 13.65 14.34 -3.36
C ASP A 80 15.14 14.66 -3.59
N LYS A 81 16.03 13.76 -3.17
CA LYS A 81 17.47 13.89 -3.40
C LYS A 81 17.86 13.99 -4.88
N TYR A 82 17.14 13.33 -5.78
CA TYR A 82 17.48 13.30 -7.21
C TYR A 82 16.73 14.34 -8.05
N PHE A 83 15.56 14.78 -7.61
CA PHE A 83 14.67 15.64 -8.41
C PHE A 83 14.43 17.03 -7.81
N SER A 84 15.04 17.36 -6.66
CA SER A 84 14.96 18.68 -6.00
C SER A 84 13.53 19.21 -5.87
N HIS A 85 12.57 18.31 -5.69
CA HIS A 85 11.17 18.64 -5.51
C HIS A 85 10.84 18.53 -4.03
N SER A 86 10.44 19.65 -3.43
CA SER A 86 9.75 19.67 -2.14
C SER A 86 8.66 18.60 -2.09
N PHE A 87 8.39 18.08 -0.90
CA PHE A 87 7.41 17.01 -0.58
C PHE A 87 6.01 17.26 -1.19
N ASP A 88 5.87 17.05 -2.50
CA ASP A 88 4.65 17.30 -3.25
C ASP A 88 3.85 16.00 -3.39
N ILE A 89 2.54 16.16 -3.58
CA ILE A 89 1.60 15.06 -3.86
C ILE A 89 2.11 14.17 -5.03
N TYR A 90 2.79 14.78 -6.01
CA TYR A 90 3.41 14.06 -7.13
C TYR A 90 4.50 13.08 -6.67
N ALA A 91 5.41 13.50 -5.78
CA ALA A 91 6.47 12.64 -5.26
C ALA A 91 5.88 11.44 -4.49
N TYR A 92 4.80 11.68 -3.74
CA TYR A 92 4.07 10.61 -3.06
C TYR A 92 3.45 9.61 -4.04
N ILE A 93 2.77 10.09 -5.09
CA ILE A 93 2.16 9.22 -6.13
C ILE A 93 3.23 8.38 -6.84
N ILE A 94 4.37 8.98 -7.19
CA ILE A 94 5.50 8.28 -7.81
C ILE A 94 6.04 7.22 -6.86
N ALA A 95 6.28 7.56 -5.60
CA ALA A 95 6.76 6.61 -4.59
C ALA A 95 5.79 5.44 -4.38
N ALA A 96 4.49 5.72 -4.30
CA ALA A 96 3.45 4.71 -4.19
C ALA A 96 3.38 3.79 -5.42
N SER A 97 3.60 4.34 -6.61
CA SER A 97 3.69 3.58 -7.86
C SER A 97 4.91 2.66 -7.87
N ILE A 98 6.08 3.18 -7.54
CA ILE A 98 7.33 2.42 -7.45
C ILE A 98 7.20 1.30 -6.42
N TYR A 99 6.70 1.62 -5.22
CA TYR A 99 6.48 0.64 -4.16
C TYR A 99 5.55 -0.49 -4.62
N SER A 100 4.40 -0.13 -5.22
CA SER A 100 3.42 -1.11 -5.72
C SER A 100 4.05 -2.05 -6.75
N ILE A 101 4.78 -1.50 -7.73
CA ILE A 101 5.44 -2.29 -8.78
C ILE A 101 6.48 -3.24 -8.18
N ILE A 102 7.34 -2.75 -7.28
CA ILE A 102 8.36 -3.56 -6.60
C ILE A 102 7.71 -4.71 -5.84
N MET A 103 6.62 -4.44 -5.11
CA MET A 103 5.93 -5.44 -4.30
C MET A 103 5.33 -6.55 -5.18
N TYR A 104 4.61 -6.21 -6.25
CA TYR A 104 4.03 -7.20 -7.17
C TYR A 104 5.09 -7.97 -7.97
N LEU A 105 6.17 -7.30 -8.40
CA LEU A 105 7.29 -7.98 -9.07
C LEU A 105 8.00 -8.94 -8.13
N GLY A 106 8.25 -8.54 -6.88
CA GLY A 106 8.84 -9.41 -5.85
C GLY A 106 7.94 -10.62 -5.56
N MET A 107 6.63 -10.40 -5.49
CA MET A 107 5.64 -11.46 -5.31
C MET A 107 5.68 -12.44 -6.49
N TYR A 108 5.60 -11.96 -7.73
CA TYR A 108 5.67 -12.80 -8.92
C TYR A 108 6.97 -13.60 -9.01
N ARG A 109 8.12 -12.96 -8.77
CA ARG A 109 9.43 -13.65 -8.84
C ARG A 109 9.51 -14.83 -7.88
N LYS A 110 8.99 -14.68 -6.66
CA LYS A 110 9.07 -15.73 -5.63
C LYS A 110 7.97 -16.78 -5.74
N THR A 111 6.79 -16.41 -6.24
CA THR A 111 5.60 -17.27 -6.13
C THR A 111 5.03 -17.71 -7.48
N GLY A 112 5.39 -17.06 -8.58
CA GLY A 112 4.82 -17.30 -9.92
C GLY A 112 5.12 -18.67 -10.51
N ARG A 113 6.07 -19.43 -9.95
CA ARG A 113 6.41 -20.80 -10.35
C ARG A 113 5.90 -21.87 -9.38
N ILE A 114 5.40 -21.47 -8.22
CA ILE A 114 4.93 -22.39 -7.19
C ILE A 114 3.59 -22.98 -7.64
N ASP A 115 3.47 -24.30 -7.60
CA ASP A 115 2.26 -25.05 -7.96
C ASP A 115 1.72 -24.64 -9.34
N GLY A 116 2.61 -24.54 -10.34
CA GLY A 116 2.24 -24.10 -11.69
C GLY A 116 1.77 -22.65 -11.77
N GLY A 117 1.97 -21.87 -10.71
CA GLY A 117 1.55 -20.47 -10.59
C GLY A 117 0.19 -20.26 -9.94
N GLU A 118 -0.47 -21.32 -9.48
CA GLU A 118 -1.75 -21.20 -8.76
C GLU A 118 -1.62 -20.43 -7.45
N TYR A 119 -0.51 -20.63 -6.72
CA TYR A 119 -0.27 -19.91 -5.47
C TYR A 119 -0.20 -18.39 -5.68
N TYR A 120 0.48 -17.94 -6.75
CA TYR A 120 0.53 -16.52 -7.11
C TYR A 120 -0.85 -15.95 -7.48
N ARG A 121 -1.68 -16.72 -8.20
CA ARG A 121 -3.07 -16.31 -8.47
C ARG A 121 -3.89 -16.19 -7.19
N GLY A 122 -3.70 -17.12 -6.25
CA GLY A 122 -4.31 -17.04 -4.92
C GLY A 122 -3.93 -15.75 -4.18
N LEU A 123 -2.65 -15.38 -4.20
CA LEU A 123 -2.17 -14.12 -3.64
C LEU A 123 -2.80 -12.90 -4.32
N LEU A 124 -2.81 -12.86 -5.65
CA LEU A 124 -3.43 -11.75 -6.39
C LEU A 124 -4.90 -11.57 -6.03
N LYS A 125 -5.66 -12.67 -5.90
CA LYS A 125 -7.06 -12.68 -5.47
C LYS A 125 -7.21 -12.15 -4.05
N ASN A 126 -6.40 -12.63 -3.11
CA ASN A 126 -6.41 -12.19 -1.71
C ASN A 126 -6.14 -10.68 -1.61
N HIS A 127 -5.09 -10.19 -2.28
CA HIS A 127 -4.76 -8.77 -2.32
C HIS A 127 -5.90 -7.93 -2.93
N ARG A 128 -6.54 -8.40 -4.01
CA ARG A 128 -7.68 -7.72 -4.62
C ARG A 128 -8.86 -7.61 -3.67
N GLN A 129 -9.22 -8.72 -3.02
CA GLN A 129 -10.33 -8.75 -2.06
C GLN A 129 -10.07 -7.79 -0.90
N PHE A 130 -8.86 -7.79 -0.36
CA PHE A 130 -8.47 -6.84 0.67
C PHE A 130 -8.59 -5.39 0.19
N LEU A 131 -8.05 -5.06 -0.99
CA LEU A 131 -8.10 -3.69 -1.52
C LEU A 131 -9.54 -3.22 -1.76
N GLN A 132 -10.42 -4.09 -2.26
CA GLN A 132 -11.84 -3.79 -2.40
C GLN A 132 -12.51 -3.53 -1.05
N LEU A 133 -12.21 -4.37 -0.05
CA LEU A 133 -12.75 -4.23 1.30
C LEU A 133 -12.21 -2.98 2.00
N SER A 134 -10.94 -2.64 1.80
CA SER A 134 -10.30 -1.50 2.45
C SER A 134 -10.83 -0.17 1.93
N PHE A 135 -11.40 -0.12 0.72
CA PHE A 135 -12.12 1.06 0.23
C PHE A 135 -13.52 1.22 0.82
N LEU A 136 -14.13 0.16 1.35
CA LEU A 136 -15.51 0.20 1.81
C LEU A 136 -15.76 1.27 2.90
N PRO A 137 -14.93 1.39 3.96
CA PRO A 137 -15.11 2.43 4.97
C PRO A 137 -14.96 3.85 4.38
N PHE A 138 -14.01 4.04 3.47
CA PHE A 138 -13.77 5.33 2.82
C PHE A 138 -14.92 5.74 1.88
N VAL A 139 -15.40 4.81 1.04
CA VAL A 139 -16.54 5.06 0.15
C VAL A 139 -17.81 5.30 0.95
N PHE A 140 -18.03 4.55 2.03
CA PHE A 140 -19.12 4.79 2.96
C PHE A 140 -19.04 6.20 3.56
N PHE A 141 -17.87 6.60 4.05
CA PHE A 141 -17.65 7.95 4.58
C PHE A 141 -17.96 9.05 3.56
N ILE A 142 -17.41 8.95 2.33
CA ILE A 142 -17.71 9.89 1.24
C ILE A 142 -19.23 9.93 0.95
N THR A 143 -19.89 8.77 0.96
CA THR A 143 -21.32 8.69 0.68
C THR A 143 -22.14 9.38 1.77
N VAL A 144 -21.79 9.16 3.04
CA VAL A 144 -22.45 9.83 4.18
C VAL A 144 -22.21 11.35 4.12
N VAL A 145 -20.98 11.79 3.89
CA VAL A 145 -20.65 13.21 3.73
C VAL A 145 -21.44 13.81 2.55
N GLY A 146 -21.44 13.16 1.39
CA GLY A 146 -22.19 13.59 0.22
C GLY A 146 -23.71 13.64 0.47
N PHE A 147 -24.27 12.70 1.23
CA PHE A 147 -25.68 12.69 1.62
C PHE A 147 -26.01 13.84 2.58
N VAL A 148 -25.16 14.07 3.59
CA VAL A 148 -25.31 15.20 4.51
C VAL A 148 -25.27 16.51 3.73
N LEU A 149 -24.31 16.70 2.84
CA LEU A 149 -24.21 17.89 1.98
C LEU A 149 -25.44 18.07 1.09
N ALA A 150 -25.89 17.01 0.40
CA ALA A 150 -27.07 17.06 -0.45
C ALA A 150 -28.37 17.35 0.31
N THR A 151 -28.41 17.00 1.61
CA THR A 151 -29.54 17.30 2.49
C THR A 151 -29.44 18.71 3.07
N MET A 152 -28.22 19.20 3.33
CA MET A 152 -27.95 20.57 3.80
C MET A 152 -28.24 21.63 2.73
N ASP A 153 -28.03 21.35 1.44
CA ASP A 153 -28.46 22.24 0.34
C ASP A 153 -29.98 22.46 0.29
N LYS A 154 -30.78 21.60 0.96
CA LYS A 154 -32.23 21.77 1.10
C LYS A 154 -32.64 22.50 2.40
N ILE A 155 -31.68 22.83 3.26
CA ILE A 155 -31.88 23.61 4.48
C ILE A 155 -31.31 25.00 4.18
N GLU A 156 -32.18 25.94 3.82
CA GLU A 156 -31.79 27.36 3.65
C GLU A 156 -31.02 27.85 4.88
N GLY A 157 -29.72 28.11 4.75
CA GLY A 157 -28.94 28.74 5.83
C GLY A 157 -27.46 28.43 5.97
N LEU A 158 -26.84 27.57 5.16
CA LEU A 158 -25.39 27.32 5.23
C LEU A 158 -24.70 27.70 3.92
N PRO A 159 -24.22 28.95 3.78
CA PRO A 159 -23.46 29.36 2.60
C PRO A 159 -22.03 28.77 2.66
N ASP A 160 -21.55 28.37 1.49
CA ASP A 160 -20.13 28.27 1.11
C ASP A 160 -19.26 27.16 1.72
N TRP A 161 -19.73 25.91 1.81
CA TRP A 161 -18.79 24.77 1.86
C TRP A 161 -18.42 24.33 0.44
N SER A 162 -17.32 24.87 -0.10
CA SER A 162 -16.67 24.28 -1.28
C SER A 162 -15.71 23.17 -0.86
N LEU A 163 -15.61 22.07 -1.60
CA LEU A 163 -14.60 21.03 -1.39
C LEU A 163 -13.25 21.52 -1.93
N SER A 164 -12.69 22.54 -1.26
CA SER A 164 -11.39 23.13 -1.56
C SER A 164 -10.28 22.40 -0.77
N SER A 165 -9.02 22.63 -1.14
CA SER A 165 -7.86 22.16 -0.35
C SER A 165 -7.94 22.57 1.13
N ASN A 166 -8.56 23.73 1.41
CA ASN A 166 -8.70 24.27 2.76
C ASN A 166 -9.73 23.48 3.59
N SER A 167 -10.71 22.87 2.94
CA SER A 167 -11.72 22.03 3.60
C SER A 167 -11.15 20.67 3.98
N VAL A 168 -10.22 20.15 3.17
CA VAL A 168 -9.45 18.93 3.48
C VAL A 168 -8.46 19.19 4.61
N SER A 169 -7.73 20.32 4.58
CA SER A 169 -6.83 20.68 5.68
C SER A 169 -7.61 20.90 6.98
N ALA A 170 -8.72 21.64 6.95
CA ALA A 170 -9.59 21.83 8.13
C ALA A 170 -10.16 20.51 8.67
N PHE A 171 -10.49 19.55 7.81
CA PHE A 171 -10.91 18.21 8.22
C PHE A 171 -9.77 17.43 8.89
N MET A 172 -8.56 17.50 8.33
CA MET A 172 -7.37 16.88 8.93
C MET A 172 -7.01 17.53 10.27
N ASP A 173 -7.14 18.85 10.35
CA ASP A 173 -6.96 19.63 11.58
C ASP A 173 -8.03 19.25 12.61
N ALA A 174 -9.29 19.07 12.21
CA ALA A 174 -10.35 18.58 13.11
C ALA A 174 -10.12 17.15 13.62
N ILE A 175 -9.58 16.25 12.79
CA ILE A 175 -9.14 14.90 13.23
C ILE A 175 -7.98 15.01 14.22
N TRP A 176 -7.08 15.96 14.01
CA TRP A 176 -5.91 16.19 14.86
C TRP A 176 -6.30 16.82 16.21
N GLU A 177 -7.17 17.83 16.18
CA GLU A 177 -7.58 18.71 17.28
C GLU A 177 -8.69 18.16 18.20
N ILE A 178 -9.16 16.91 18.02
CA ILE A 178 -10.12 16.29 18.95
C ILE A 178 -9.66 16.58 20.40
N PRO A 179 -10.52 17.21 21.24
CA PRO A 179 -10.09 17.93 22.43
C PRO A 179 -9.21 17.10 23.35
N ARG A 180 -8.14 17.71 23.86
CA ARG A 180 -7.37 17.21 25.01
C ARG A 180 -8.25 17.30 26.25
N ASP A 181 -9.29 16.48 26.37
CA ASP A 181 -9.97 16.34 27.65
C ASP A 181 -9.13 15.40 28.50
N SER A 182 -8.10 16.00 29.10
CA SER A 182 -7.01 15.31 29.77
C SER A 182 -7.48 14.68 31.07
N SER A 183 -7.93 13.43 30.98
CA SER A 183 -7.46 12.46 31.97
C SER A 183 -6.22 11.79 31.37
N GLU A 184 -5.10 11.81 32.08
CA GLU A 184 -3.80 11.26 31.65
C GLU A 184 -3.86 9.76 31.25
N ASN A 185 -4.99 9.11 31.53
CA ASN A 185 -5.21 7.68 31.40
C ASN A 185 -5.69 7.21 30.02
N HIS A 186 -6.17 8.10 29.14
CA HIS A 186 -6.66 7.71 27.80
C HIS A 186 -5.74 8.15 26.66
N TYR A 187 -4.79 9.03 26.96
CA TYR A 187 -3.88 9.65 25.99
C TYR A 187 -3.23 8.65 25.04
N PHE A 188 -2.75 7.52 25.58
CA PHE A 188 -1.96 6.57 24.80
C PHE A 188 -2.84 5.75 23.83
N LEU A 189 -4.03 5.34 24.26
CA LEU A 189 -4.98 4.63 23.40
C LEU A 189 -5.51 5.55 22.29
N GLU A 190 -5.86 6.79 22.63
CA GLU A 190 -6.30 7.79 21.68
C GLU A 190 -5.22 8.10 20.64
N SER A 191 -3.98 8.34 21.08
CA SER A 191 -2.85 8.63 20.19
C SER A 191 -2.55 7.46 19.24
N SER A 192 -2.59 6.23 19.75
CA SER A 192 -2.36 5.02 18.94
C SER A 192 -3.47 4.81 17.91
N SER A 193 -4.71 5.11 18.29
CA SER A 193 -5.87 5.03 17.39
C SER A 193 -5.83 6.13 16.32
N LYS A 194 -5.46 7.36 16.70
CA LYS A 194 -5.22 8.47 15.75
C LYS A 194 -4.12 8.12 14.76
N LEU A 195 -3.01 7.55 15.23
CA LEU A 195 -1.92 7.09 14.37
C LEU A 195 -2.40 6.03 13.37
N LEU A 196 -3.19 5.03 13.81
CA LEU A 196 -3.74 4.00 12.93
C LEU A 196 -4.66 4.61 11.86
N LEU A 197 -5.51 5.55 12.24
CA LEU A 197 -6.40 6.26 11.31
C LEU A 197 -5.59 7.05 10.27
N MET A 198 -4.53 7.74 10.70
CA MET A 198 -3.64 8.46 9.79
C MET A 198 -2.94 7.52 8.81
N LEU A 199 -2.38 6.41 9.30
CA LEU A 199 -1.76 5.41 8.44
C LEU A 199 -2.74 4.90 7.38
N TYR A 200 -4.00 4.65 7.77
CA TYR A 200 -5.06 4.27 6.84
C TYR A 200 -5.31 5.37 5.79
N ILE A 201 -5.58 6.61 6.20
CA ILE A 201 -5.86 7.74 5.29
C ILE A 201 -4.69 7.95 4.32
N PHE A 202 -3.46 8.04 4.84
CA PHE A 202 -2.28 8.23 4.01
C PHE A 202 -2.05 7.07 3.06
N SER A 203 -2.43 5.84 3.41
CA SER A 203 -2.27 4.69 2.53
C SER A 203 -3.27 4.62 1.37
N LEU A 204 -4.35 5.41 1.37
CA LEU A 204 -5.41 5.33 0.35
C LEU A 204 -4.90 5.50 -1.09
N PRO A 205 -4.04 6.47 -1.44
CA PRO A 205 -3.54 6.58 -2.80
C PRO A 205 -2.69 5.37 -3.18
N LEU A 206 -1.88 4.84 -2.25
CA LEU A 206 -1.14 3.60 -2.45
C LEU A 206 -2.09 2.42 -2.72
N GLN A 207 -3.19 2.29 -1.97
CA GLN A 207 -4.18 1.24 -2.17
C GLN A 207 -4.81 1.31 -3.58
N ILE A 208 -5.17 2.51 -4.05
CA ILE A 208 -5.75 2.72 -5.38
C ILE A 208 -4.76 2.29 -6.48
N ILE A 209 -3.52 2.77 -6.39
CA ILE A 209 -2.47 2.39 -7.34
C ILE A 209 -2.19 0.89 -7.28
N SER A 210 -2.15 0.32 -6.09
CA SER A 210 -1.94 -1.12 -5.88
C SER A 210 -3.06 -1.97 -6.46
N PHE A 211 -4.30 -1.48 -6.45
CA PHE A 211 -5.44 -2.16 -7.06
C PHE A 211 -5.31 -2.19 -8.59
N PHE A 212 -4.88 -1.08 -9.18
CA PHE A 212 -4.56 -1.02 -10.61
C PHE A 212 -3.41 -1.98 -10.99
N VAL A 213 -2.29 -1.94 -10.24
CA VAL A 213 -1.14 -2.82 -10.48
C VAL A 213 -1.51 -4.30 -10.25
N ASN A 214 -2.41 -4.62 -9.31
CA ASN A 214 -2.95 -5.97 -9.11
C ASN A 214 -3.58 -6.52 -10.38
N GLN A 215 -4.48 -5.74 -10.98
CA GLN A 215 -5.23 -6.14 -12.17
C GLN A 215 -4.30 -6.30 -13.37
N ILE A 216 -3.36 -5.38 -13.56
CA ILE A 216 -2.31 -5.52 -14.58
C ILE A 216 -1.52 -6.81 -14.35
N SER A 217 -1.13 -7.07 -13.10
CA SER A 217 -0.33 -8.25 -12.75
C SER A 217 -1.06 -9.55 -13.04
N GLU A 218 -2.36 -9.63 -12.72
CA GLU A 218 -3.20 -10.79 -13.07
C GLU A 218 -3.33 -10.94 -14.59
N TYR A 219 -3.61 -9.84 -15.29
CA TYR A 219 -3.76 -9.86 -16.74
C TYR A 219 -2.46 -10.29 -17.45
N LEU A 220 -1.31 -9.75 -17.04
CA LEU A 220 0.00 -10.14 -17.53
C LEU A 220 0.33 -11.59 -17.18
N PHE A 221 -0.08 -12.08 -16.01
CA PHE A 221 0.17 -13.47 -15.64
C PHE A 221 -0.64 -14.45 -16.49
N SER A 222 -1.91 -14.13 -16.75
CA SER A 222 -2.81 -14.96 -17.54
C SER A 222 -2.53 -14.89 -19.04
N ASN A 223 -2.23 -13.70 -19.58
CA ASN A 223 -2.12 -13.44 -21.02
C ASN A 223 -0.70 -13.09 -21.51
N GLY A 224 0.28 -12.98 -20.60
CA GLY A 224 1.63 -12.49 -20.89
C GLY A 224 2.42 -13.28 -21.93
N GLN A 225 2.07 -14.56 -22.16
CA GLN A 225 2.71 -15.35 -23.20
C GLN A 225 2.48 -14.78 -24.60
N GLY A 226 1.28 -14.23 -24.86
CA GLY A 226 0.96 -13.56 -26.11
C GLY A 226 1.85 -12.33 -26.34
N TYR A 227 1.94 -11.47 -25.32
CA TYR A 227 2.80 -10.27 -25.35
C TYR A 227 4.28 -10.62 -25.54
N LYS A 228 4.79 -11.62 -24.83
CA LYS A 228 6.18 -12.07 -24.98
C LYS A 228 6.47 -12.57 -26.39
N ARG A 229 5.52 -13.29 -26.99
CA ARG A 229 5.64 -13.78 -28.37
C ARG A 229 5.63 -12.62 -29.38
N TYR A 230 4.75 -11.64 -29.19
CA TYR A 230 4.68 -10.45 -30.03
C TYR A 230 5.96 -9.60 -29.94
N LEU A 231 6.41 -9.27 -28.74
CA LEU A 231 7.62 -8.47 -28.52
C LEU A 231 8.87 -9.14 -29.09
N ARG A 232 8.98 -10.47 -28.99
CA ARG A 232 10.09 -11.21 -29.60
C ARG A 232 10.09 -11.09 -31.13
N LYS A 233 8.91 -11.08 -31.77
CA LYS A 233 8.81 -10.87 -33.22
C LYS A 233 9.21 -9.46 -33.62
N VAL A 234 8.73 -8.44 -32.90
CA VAL A 234 9.11 -7.04 -33.16
C VAL A 234 10.61 -6.85 -32.99
N TRP A 235 11.18 -7.34 -31.88
CA TRP A 235 12.61 -7.26 -31.62
C TRP A 235 13.44 -7.98 -32.69
N GLY A 236 13.00 -9.17 -33.12
CA GLY A 236 13.63 -9.89 -34.24
C GLY A 236 13.61 -9.08 -35.54
N GLY A 237 12.52 -8.36 -35.82
CA GLY A 237 12.44 -7.44 -36.96
C GLY A 237 13.39 -6.24 -36.83
N VAL A 238 13.48 -5.63 -35.65
CA VAL A 238 14.42 -4.53 -35.38
C VAL A 238 15.87 -4.97 -35.58
N VAL A 239 16.26 -6.10 -34.98
CA VAL A 239 17.62 -6.65 -35.14
C VAL A 239 17.93 -6.96 -36.60
N TRP A 240 16.95 -7.47 -37.36
CA TRP A 240 17.13 -7.71 -38.79
C TRP A 240 17.35 -6.42 -39.60
N ILE A 241 16.67 -5.31 -39.25
CA ILE A 241 16.87 -4.00 -39.89
C ILE A 241 18.27 -3.44 -39.58
N PHE A 242 18.76 -3.60 -38.35
CA PHE A 242 20.08 -3.07 -37.94
C PHE A 242 21.27 -3.93 -38.40
N ASN A 243 21.05 -5.20 -38.72
CA ASN A 243 22.08 -6.11 -39.25
C ASN A 243 22.14 -6.14 -40.79
N LYS A 244 21.46 -5.19 -41.45
CA LYS A 244 21.43 -5.03 -42.90
C LYS A 244 22.07 -3.69 -43.27
#